data_AF-A0A485LS88-F1
#
_entry.id   AF-A0A485LS88-F1
#
_cell.length_a   1.000
_cell.length_b   1.000
_cell.length_c   1.000
_cell.angle_alpha   90.00
_cell.angle_beta   90.00
_cell.angle_gamma   90.00
#
_symmetry.space_group_name_H-M   'P 1'
#
loop_
_entity.id
_entity.type
_entity.pdbx_description
1 polymer ?
#
loop_
_entity_poly.entity_id
_entity_poly.type
_entity_poly.pdbx_seq_one_letter_code
_entity_poly.pdbx_strand_id
1 'polypeptide(L)'
;MLRFNALGRRVAAPRAAATFVSRFSTDAPLVRAQIKRLPTLTEVQFKGTRPVDLHIRASHAENIELAAAVPDAFHVVTHPTEKSLRIMDSVGGETPSPQAKDSDPVRVELHLPSQLNLVVSLTDGHVTIHDKLEADVTVGVGRGNITVDKLRGPFLRLTTNHGTITVTSLVESDYVKLVAHQIDCKRLMAKRADITLSKDTDARDSSFGAMYTSLATLLSASTGTLAVGNVHGALDIRSDRHGAIRVGGVNGALVVEDTGDACKLDVHFDAIQEMDGTASRLVCGGDAHVSVAPSIPVHVDLHATAVDTTDVGFESGFERDQLEEDYVVATGTVVSKATETPVSLGGAGKINLEGAKASAMTTSFFSQDDDSDGAASPPSIFVHAVSGKITFKQLSWMDKIKQTHRVKGP
;
A
#
# COMPACT_ATOMS: atom_id res chain seq x y z
N MET A 1 -38.44 -27.40 -14.78
CA MET A 1 -39.70 -26.66 -14.50
C MET A 1 -39.44 -25.70 -13.35
N LEU A 2 -38.91 -24.51 -13.63
CA LEU A 2 -38.74 -23.41 -12.68
C LEU A 2 -38.99 -22.13 -13.50
N ARG A 3 -40.14 -21.50 -13.25
CA ARG A 3 -40.61 -20.31 -13.97
C ARG A 3 -39.88 -19.08 -13.43
N PHE A 4 -39.14 -18.40 -14.29
CA PHE A 4 -38.65 -17.05 -14.04
C PHE A 4 -39.84 -16.08 -14.15
N ASN A 5 -40.34 -15.58 -13.01
CA ASN A 5 -41.24 -14.43 -13.02
C ASN A 5 -40.41 -13.17 -13.16
N ALA A 6 -40.41 -12.65 -14.39
CA ALA A 6 -39.96 -11.31 -14.73
C ALA A 6 -40.87 -10.27 -14.08
N LEU A 7 -40.35 -9.56 -13.08
CA LEU A 7 -40.83 -8.25 -12.65
C LEU A 7 -39.61 -7.34 -12.45
N GLY A 8 -38.78 -7.27 -13.50
CA GLY A 8 -37.87 -6.14 -13.69
C GLY A 8 -38.71 -4.94 -14.09
N ARG A 9 -38.95 -4.02 -13.16
CA ARG A 9 -39.60 -2.76 -13.48
C ARG A 9 -38.64 -1.98 -14.39
N ARG A 10 -38.87 -2.00 -15.70
CA ARG A 10 -38.24 -1.06 -16.63
C ARG A 10 -38.72 0.33 -16.21
N VAL A 11 -37.88 1.07 -15.50
CA VAL A 11 -38.03 2.53 -15.45
C VAL A 11 -37.42 3.03 -16.74
N ALA A 12 -38.23 3.09 -17.79
CA ALA A 12 -37.99 4.10 -18.81
C ALA A 12 -38.17 5.44 -18.11
N ALA A 13 -37.21 6.37 -18.25
CA ALA A 13 -37.37 7.72 -17.74
C ALA A 13 -38.73 8.26 -18.24
N PRO A 14 -39.70 8.55 -17.35
CA PRO A 14 -40.95 9.12 -17.78
C PRO A 14 -40.65 10.50 -18.34
N ARG A 15 -41.08 10.71 -19.58
CA ARG A 15 -41.06 12.00 -20.26
C ARG A 15 -42.11 12.92 -19.63
N ALA A 16 -41.94 13.33 -18.37
CA ALA A 16 -42.68 14.43 -17.74
C ALA A 16 -42.10 14.85 -16.36
N ALA A 17 -41.79 16.15 -16.27
CA ALA A 17 -41.71 16.99 -15.07
C ALA A 17 -40.71 16.61 -13.96
N ALA A 18 -39.41 16.64 -14.27
CA ALA A 18 -38.40 16.98 -13.27
C ALA A 18 -38.22 18.50 -13.26
N THR A 19 -38.36 19.13 -12.09
CA THR A 19 -38.10 20.56 -11.92
C THR A 19 -36.60 20.79 -12.04
N PHE A 20 -36.16 21.29 -13.20
CA PHE A 20 -34.76 21.58 -13.49
C PHE A 20 -34.28 22.79 -12.70
N VAL A 21 -33.21 22.63 -11.91
CA VAL A 21 -32.38 23.75 -11.47
C VAL A 21 -30.97 23.47 -11.97
N SER A 22 -30.58 24.14 -13.05
CA SER A 22 -29.24 24.08 -13.61
C SER A 22 -28.31 25.04 -12.85
N ARG A 23 -27.17 24.57 -12.36
CA ARG A 23 -25.97 25.39 -12.11
C ARG A 23 -24.73 24.68 -12.67
N PHE A 24 -23.81 25.51 -13.17
CA PHE A 24 -22.80 25.28 -14.21
C PHE A 24 -21.73 24.20 -13.95
N SER A 25 -21.28 23.55 -15.03
CA SER A 25 -19.90 23.10 -15.28
C SER A 25 -19.67 22.94 -16.79
N THR A 26 -18.45 23.22 -17.29
CA THR A 26 -18.11 23.52 -18.69
C THR A 26 -17.67 22.33 -19.57
N ASP A 27 -17.92 21.10 -19.17
CA ASP A 27 -17.74 19.93 -20.05
C ASP A 27 -19.10 19.44 -20.57
N ALA A 28 -19.12 18.75 -21.71
CA ALA A 28 -20.32 18.27 -22.41
C ALA A 28 -21.46 17.85 -21.46
N PRO A 29 -22.73 18.22 -21.73
CA PRO A 29 -23.80 18.13 -20.74
C PRO A 29 -24.03 16.67 -20.34
N LEU A 30 -23.57 16.30 -19.15
CA LEU A 30 -23.85 14.99 -18.56
C LEU A 30 -25.35 14.90 -18.26
N VAL A 31 -25.95 13.78 -18.64
CA VAL A 31 -27.33 13.44 -18.26
C VAL A 31 -27.32 12.97 -16.81
N ARG A 32 -27.98 13.72 -15.92
CA ARG A 32 -28.01 13.48 -14.47
C ARG A 32 -29.29 12.77 -14.05
N ALA A 33 -29.14 11.78 -13.19
CA ALA A 33 -30.21 11.08 -12.50
C ALA A 33 -29.98 11.15 -10.99
N GLN A 34 -30.96 11.69 -10.28
CA GLN A 34 -30.97 11.68 -8.82
C GLN A 34 -31.74 10.46 -8.32
N ILE A 35 -31.09 9.66 -7.48
CA ILE A 35 -31.62 8.42 -6.94
C ILE A 35 -31.87 8.65 -5.45
N LYS A 36 -33.15 8.62 -5.06
CA LYS A 36 -33.54 8.76 -3.67
C LYS A 36 -32.97 7.60 -2.86
N ARG A 37 -32.20 7.91 -1.82
CA ARG A 37 -31.63 6.89 -0.93
C ARG A 37 -32.74 6.28 -0.07
N LEU A 38 -32.76 4.95 0.00
CA LEU A 38 -33.58 4.23 0.98
C LEU A 38 -32.83 4.17 2.32
N PRO A 39 -33.52 4.30 3.47
CA PRO A 39 -32.87 4.21 4.79
C PRO A 39 -32.15 2.88 5.03
N THR A 40 -32.61 1.82 4.37
CA THR A 40 -32.06 0.46 4.43
C THR A 40 -30.85 0.24 3.53
N LEU A 41 -30.54 1.19 2.64
CA LEU A 41 -29.46 1.08 1.67
C LEU A 41 -28.10 1.24 2.35
N THR A 42 -27.27 0.20 2.23
CA THR A 42 -25.90 0.15 2.78
C THR A 42 -24.83 0.08 1.71
N GLU A 43 -25.17 -0.27 0.46
CA GLU A 43 -24.20 -0.53 -0.60
C GLU A 43 -24.65 -0.05 -1.99
N VAL A 44 -23.71 0.45 -2.79
CA VAL A 44 -23.88 0.70 -4.23
C VAL A 44 -22.91 -0.18 -5.01
N GLN A 45 -23.45 -0.87 -6.02
CA GLN A 45 -22.69 -1.69 -6.95
C GLN A 45 -22.72 -1.05 -8.34
N PHE A 46 -21.56 -0.72 -8.91
CA PHE A 46 -21.42 -0.23 -10.28
C PHE A 46 -20.76 -1.31 -11.16
N LYS A 47 -21.43 -1.69 -12.24
CA LYS A 47 -20.94 -2.71 -13.19
C LYS A 47 -20.92 -2.16 -14.61
N GLY A 48 -19.72 -2.09 -15.19
CA GLY A 48 -19.46 -1.62 -16.56
C GLY A 48 -18.89 -2.73 -17.43
N THR A 49 -19.47 -2.95 -18.61
CA THR A 49 -18.98 -3.94 -19.58
C THR A 49 -18.27 -3.32 -20.78
N ARG A 50 -18.61 -2.07 -21.13
CA ARG A 50 -17.87 -1.24 -22.08
C ARG A 50 -16.77 -0.42 -21.39
N PRO A 51 -15.86 0.24 -22.14
CA PRO A 51 -14.93 1.21 -21.57
C PRO A 51 -15.66 2.34 -20.85
N VAL A 52 -15.36 2.54 -19.56
CA VAL A 52 -15.96 3.58 -18.71
C VAL A 52 -14.86 4.38 -18.01
N ASP A 53 -14.97 5.71 -18.04
CA ASP A 53 -14.17 6.59 -17.18
C ASP A 53 -15.03 7.05 -16.01
N LEU A 54 -14.87 6.38 -14.86
CA LEU A 54 -15.73 6.52 -13.69
C LEU A 54 -15.09 7.43 -12.64
N HIS A 55 -15.71 8.58 -12.40
CA HIS A 55 -15.33 9.50 -11.34
C HIS A 55 -16.30 9.36 -10.17
N ILE A 56 -15.79 8.98 -8.99
CA ILE A 56 -16.58 8.83 -7.77
C ILE A 56 -16.24 9.95 -6.79
N ARG A 57 -17.26 10.60 -6.26
CA ARG A 57 -17.12 11.68 -5.29
C ARG A 57 -17.99 11.41 -4.07
N ALA A 58 -17.44 11.58 -2.88
CA ALA A 58 -18.26 11.65 -1.69
C ALA A 58 -19.13 12.93 -1.73
N SER A 59 -20.37 12.82 -1.29
CA SER A 59 -21.34 13.89 -1.22
C SER A 59 -21.90 14.00 0.19
N HIS A 60 -22.16 15.24 0.60
CA HIS A 60 -22.91 15.52 1.84
C HIS A 60 -24.43 15.38 1.64
N ALA A 61 -24.89 15.20 0.40
CA ALA A 61 -26.29 14.97 0.12
C ALA A 61 -26.72 13.55 0.55
N GLU A 62 -27.97 13.43 0.99
CA GLU A 62 -28.53 12.12 1.34
C GLU A 62 -28.75 11.23 0.12
N ASN A 63 -28.99 11.83 -1.04
CA ASN A 63 -29.30 11.13 -2.29
C ASN A 63 -28.03 10.77 -3.06
N ILE A 64 -28.14 9.72 -3.87
CA ILE A 64 -27.13 9.32 -4.82
C ILE A 64 -27.38 10.10 -6.13
N GLU A 65 -26.31 10.56 -6.78
CA GLU A 65 -26.40 11.19 -8.10
C GLU A 65 -25.52 10.42 -9.09
N LEU A 66 -26.11 10.08 -10.24
CA LEU A 66 -25.43 9.43 -11.35
C LEU A 66 -25.51 10.36 -12.55
N ALA A 67 -24.37 10.74 -13.11
CA ALA A 67 -24.29 11.53 -14.34
C ALA A 67 -23.51 10.75 -15.40
N ALA A 68 -23.99 10.71 -16.65
CA ALA A 68 -23.30 10.03 -17.75
C ALA A 68 -23.33 10.88 -19.02
N ALA A 69 -22.27 10.80 -19.81
CA ALA A 69 -22.19 11.49 -21.12
C ALA A 69 -23.19 10.93 -22.14
N VAL A 70 -23.64 9.69 -21.95
CA VAL A 70 -24.60 9.00 -22.83
C VAL A 70 -25.92 8.81 -22.10
N PRO A 71 -27.05 9.31 -22.65
CA PRO A 71 -28.38 9.05 -22.09
C PRO A 71 -28.67 7.54 -22.01
N ASP A 72 -29.38 7.11 -20.97
CA ASP A 72 -29.80 5.72 -20.76
C ASP A 72 -28.66 4.68 -20.82
N ALA A 73 -27.43 5.10 -20.56
CA ALA A 73 -26.24 4.24 -20.56
C ALA A 73 -26.25 3.20 -19.43
N PHE A 74 -27.03 3.43 -18.38
CA PHE A 74 -27.05 2.56 -17.21
C PHE A 74 -28.47 2.29 -16.74
N HIS A 75 -28.71 1.05 -16.34
CA HIS A 75 -29.90 0.62 -15.63
C HIS A 75 -29.64 0.61 -14.13
N VAL A 76 -30.55 1.24 -13.38
CA VAL A 76 -30.49 1.30 -11.92
C VAL A 76 -31.55 0.36 -11.36
N VAL A 77 -31.12 -0.59 -10.52
CA VAL A 77 -31.99 -1.61 -9.92
C VAL A 77 -31.70 -1.71 -8.42
N THR A 78 -32.73 -1.49 -7.61
CA THR A 78 -32.65 -1.79 -6.16
C THR A 78 -32.84 -3.28 -5.95
N HIS A 79 -31.95 -3.92 -5.19
CA HIS A 79 -32.07 -5.33 -4.84
C HIS A 79 -33.36 -5.58 -4.01
N PRO A 80 -34.00 -6.76 -4.09
CA PRO A 80 -35.23 -7.04 -3.33
C PRO A 80 -35.14 -6.85 -1.81
N THR A 81 -33.93 -6.92 -1.25
CA THR A 81 -33.68 -6.67 0.17
C THR A 81 -33.54 -5.19 0.52
N GLU A 82 -33.54 -4.31 -0.48
CA GLU A 82 -33.31 -2.86 -0.39
C GLU A 82 -31.96 -2.42 0.19
N LYS A 83 -31.10 -3.38 0.54
CA LYS A 83 -29.77 -3.11 1.11
C LYS A 83 -28.73 -2.69 0.07
N SER A 84 -28.95 -3.02 -1.20
CA SER A 84 -28.02 -2.67 -2.28
C SER A 84 -28.72 -2.09 -3.51
N LEU A 85 -28.04 -1.14 -4.13
CA LEU A 85 -28.42 -0.48 -5.38
C LEU A 85 -27.41 -0.92 -6.44
N ARG A 86 -27.90 -1.45 -7.56
CA ARG A 86 -27.06 -1.86 -8.70
C ARG A 86 -27.21 -0.90 -9.86
N ILE A 87 -26.10 -0.37 -10.34
CA ILE A 87 -25.98 0.44 -11.55
C ILE A 87 -25.26 -0.43 -12.57
N MET A 88 -25.94 -0.83 -13.63
CA MET A 88 -25.44 -1.79 -14.62
C MET A 88 -25.46 -1.17 -16.01
N ASP A 89 -24.41 -1.38 -16.77
CA ASP A 89 -24.32 -1.00 -18.17
C ASP A 89 -25.51 -1.53 -18.99
N SER A 90 -26.21 -0.64 -19.71
CA SER A 90 -27.40 -0.99 -20.50
C SER A 90 -27.09 -1.78 -21.78
N VAL A 91 -25.83 -1.79 -22.21
CA VAL A 91 -25.35 -2.55 -23.38
C VAL A 91 -25.01 -4.01 -23.01
N GLY A 92 -25.01 -4.35 -21.72
CA GLY A 92 -24.63 -5.66 -21.19
C GLY A 92 -25.67 -6.77 -21.47
N GLY A 93 -25.72 -7.23 -22.72
CA GLY A 93 -26.50 -8.39 -23.16
C GLY A 93 -26.07 -8.93 -24.53
N GLU A 94 -25.47 -8.07 -25.37
CA GLU A 94 -24.88 -8.49 -26.65
C GLU A 94 -23.37 -8.60 -26.48
N THR A 95 -22.81 -9.72 -26.95
CA THR A 95 -21.37 -9.96 -26.94
C THR A 95 -20.66 -8.77 -27.60
N PRO A 96 -19.64 -8.19 -26.95
CA PRO A 96 -18.95 -7.03 -27.51
C PRO A 96 -18.40 -7.41 -28.89
N SER A 97 -18.87 -6.71 -29.91
CA SER A 97 -18.27 -6.78 -31.24
C SER A 97 -16.76 -6.49 -31.09
N PRO A 98 -15.87 -7.27 -31.74
CA PRO A 98 -14.43 -7.01 -31.70
C PRO A 98 -14.04 -5.61 -32.22
N GLN A 99 -14.97 -4.86 -32.83
CA GLN A 99 -14.79 -3.45 -33.23
C GLN A 99 -15.03 -2.42 -32.12
N ALA A 100 -15.55 -2.80 -30.94
CA ALA A 100 -15.79 -1.87 -29.83
C ALA A 100 -14.51 -1.49 -29.04
N LYS A 101 -13.34 -1.96 -29.48
CA LYS A 101 -12.05 -1.70 -28.81
C LYS A 101 -11.54 -0.26 -28.97
N ASP A 102 -12.09 0.49 -29.93
CA ASP A 102 -11.75 1.90 -30.24
C ASP A 102 -12.88 2.89 -29.90
N SER A 103 -13.90 2.49 -29.14
CA SER A 103 -14.92 3.45 -28.71
C SER A 103 -14.40 4.28 -27.53
N ASP A 104 -14.51 5.60 -27.63
CA ASP A 104 -14.19 6.51 -26.53
C ASP A 104 -14.89 6.08 -25.22
N PRO A 105 -14.19 6.06 -24.07
CA PRO A 105 -14.78 5.68 -22.80
C PRO A 105 -15.99 6.55 -22.44
N VAL A 106 -17.04 5.91 -21.91
CA VAL A 106 -18.19 6.66 -21.40
C VAL A 106 -17.79 7.33 -20.09
N ARG A 107 -17.75 8.67 -20.08
CA ARG A 107 -17.52 9.45 -18.85
C ARG A 107 -18.74 9.36 -17.93
N VAL A 108 -18.50 9.01 -16.67
CA VAL A 108 -19.51 8.84 -15.63
C VAL A 108 -19.08 9.55 -14.35
N GLU A 109 -19.98 10.32 -13.75
CA GLU A 109 -19.82 10.87 -12.40
C GLU A 109 -20.81 10.18 -11.45
N LEU A 110 -20.30 9.63 -10.35
CA LEU A 110 -21.09 8.99 -9.30
C LEU A 110 -20.84 9.71 -7.98
N HIS A 111 -21.86 10.41 -7.48
CA HIS A 111 -21.84 11.05 -6.17
C HIS A 111 -22.54 10.15 -5.15
N LEU A 112 -21.81 9.78 -4.11
CA LEU A 112 -22.28 8.85 -3.07
C LEU A 112 -22.25 9.53 -1.70
N PRO A 113 -23.22 9.27 -0.81
CA PRO A 113 -23.07 9.58 0.61
C PRO A 113 -21.77 8.97 1.16
N SER A 114 -21.04 9.71 1.99
CA SER A 114 -19.66 9.37 2.38
C SER A 114 -19.50 8.02 3.09
N GLN A 115 -20.56 7.48 3.70
CA GLN A 115 -20.57 6.24 4.50
C GLN A 115 -21.28 5.06 3.82
N LEU A 116 -21.41 5.11 2.49
CA LEU A 116 -22.08 4.05 1.73
C LEU A 116 -21.05 3.12 1.10
N ASN A 117 -21.18 1.82 1.34
CA ASN A 117 -20.25 0.82 0.78
C ASN A 117 -20.30 0.85 -0.74
N LEU A 118 -19.16 0.60 -1.36
CA LEU A 118 -18.99 0.70 -2.80
C LEU A 118 -18.35 -0.55 -3.37
N VAL A 119 -19.00 -1.11 -4.38
CA VAL A 119 -18.45 -2.18 -5.21
C VAL A 119 -18.43 -1.72 -6.66
N VAL A 120 -17.25 -1.63 -7.26
CA VAL A 120 -17.07 -1.31 -8.68
C VAL A 120 -16.49 -2.52 -9.40
N SER A 121 -17.06 -2.87 -10.54
CA SER A 121 -16.56 -3.93 -11.42
C SER A 121 -16.61 -3.45 -12.85
N LEU A 122 -15.45 -3.12 -13.42
CA LEU A 122 -15.30 -2.71 -14.82
C LEU A 122 -14.52 -3.76 -15.60
N THR A 123 -14.96 -4.09 -16.80
CA THR A 123 -14.15 -4.89 -17.73
C THR A 123 -13.00 -4.05 -18.31
N ASP A 124 -13.26 -2.78 -18.62
CA ASP A 124 -12.32 -1.85 -19.21
C ASP A 124 -12.62 -0.41 -18.76
N GLY A 125 -11.57 0.39 -18.59
CA GLY A 125 -11.65 1.80 -18.25
C GLY A 125 -10.99 2.18 -16.93
N HIS A 126 -11.21 3.42 -16.51
CA HIS A 126 -10.52 4.03 -15.38
C HIS A 126 -11.48 4.31 -14.24
N VAL A 127 -10.98 4.21 -13.01
CA VAL A 127 -11.73 4.59 -11.81
C VAL A 127 -10.95 5.64 -11.06
N THR A 128 -11.55 6.80 -10.84
CA THR A 128 -10.99 7.87 -10.03
C THR A 128 -11.89 8.16 -8.83
N ILE A 129 -11.43 7.88 -7.61
CA ILE A 129 -12.11 8.25 -6.38
C ILE A 129 -11.49 9.54 -5.84
N HIS A 130 -12.27 10.61 -5.89
CA HIS A 130 -11.85 11.94 -5.45
C HIS A 130 -12.06 12.12 -3.95
N ASP A 131 -11.25 12.99 -3.37
CA ASP A 131 -11.34 13.41 -1.98
C ASP A 131 -11.35 12.20 -1.02
N LYS A 132 -12.24 12.21 -0.04
CA LYS A 132 -12.33 11.20 1.02
C LYS A 132 -13.62 10.39 0.89
N LEU A 133 -13.48 9.07 0.82
CA LEU A 133 -14.59 8.12 0.96
C LEU A 133 -14.40 7.28 2.24
N GLU A 134 -15.46 7.16 3.04
CA GLU A 134 -15.44 6.49 4.36
C GLU A 134 -16.36 5.27 4.40
N ALA A 135 -16.01 4.18 3.72
CA ALA A 135 -16.82 2.97 3.66
C ALA A 135 -15.99 1.74 3.30
N ASP A 136 -16.61 0.56 3.27
CA ASP A 136 -16.00 -0.59 2.60
C ASP A 136 -15.99 -0.35 1.09
N VAL A 137 -14.82 -0.50 0.48
CA VAL A 137 -14.62 -0.21 -0.94
C VAL A 137 -13.95 -1.39 -1.62
N THR A 138 -14.61 -1.94 -2.63
CA THR A 138 -14.04 -2.94 -3.53
C THR A 138 -14.09 -2.42 -4.95
N VAL A 139 -12.93 -2.23 -5.58
CA VAL A 139 -12.81 -1.83 -6.98
C VAL A 139 -12.04 -2.91 -7.74
N GLY A 140 -12.69 -3.50 -8.73
CA GLY A 140 -12.10 -4.43 -9.67
C GLY A 140 -12.16 -3.88 -11.10
N VAL A 141 -11.01 -3.79 -11.76
CA VAL A 141 -10.88 -3.31 -13.14
C VAL A 141 -10.15 -4.37 -13.96
N GLY A 142 -10.70 -4.77 -15.10
CA GLY A 142 -10.04 -5.72 -16.01
C GLY A 142 -8.83 -5.07 -16.69
N ARG A 143 -9.06 -3.94 -17.38
CA ARG A 143 -8.01 -3.11 -17.99
C ARG A 143 -8.20 -1.66 -17.59
N GLY A 144 -7.11 -0.99 -17.24
CA GLY A 144 -7.12 0.41 -16.85
C GLY A 144 -6.71 0.65 -15.40
N ASN A 145 -6.72 1.92 -15.02
CA ASN A 145 -6.07 2.41 -13.80
C ASN A 145 -7.08 2.73 -12.72
N ILE A 146 -6.63 2.61 -11.48
CA ILE A 146 -7.39 3.01 -10.30
C ILE A 146 -6.63 4.13 -9.60
N THR A 147 -7.21 5.32 -9.55
CA THR A 147 -6.67 6.48 -8.83
C THR A 147 -7.56 6.80 -7.66
N VAL A 148 -7.00 6.91 -6.46
CA VAL A 148 -7.75 7.25 -5.26
C VAL A 148 -7.01 8.32 -4.47
N ASP A 149 -7.73 9.30 -3.93
CA ASP A 149 -7.12 10.26 -3.02
C ASP A 149 -7.04 9.73 -1.60
N LYS A 150 -8.21 9.55 -0.96
CA LYS A 150 -8.30 9.06 0.39
C LYS A 150 -9.43 8.05 0.59
N LEU A 151 -9.08 6.86 1.05
CA LEU A 151 -10.03 5.82 1.45
C LEU A 151 -9.88 5.50 2.94
N ARG A 152 -11.00 5.41 3.65
CA ARG A 152 -11.05 4.91 5.02
C ARG A 152 -12.20 3.93 5.17
N GLY A 153 -11.95 2.75 5.71
CA GLY A 153 -13.04 1.81 5.97
C GLY A 153 -12.53 0.47 6.48
N PRO A 154 -13.38 -0.37 7.08
CA PRO A 154 -12.97 -1.67 7.61
C PRO A 154 -12.28 -2.59 6.58
N PHE A 155 -12.78 -2.60 5.34
CA PHE A 155 -12.23 -3.44 4.27
C PHE A 155 -12.04 -2.66 2.97
N LEU A 156 -10.80 -2.58 2.48
CA LEU A 156 -10.45 -1.91 1.24
C LEU A 156 -9.77 -2.90 0.27
N ARG A 157 -10.30 -3.02 -0.95
CA ARG A 157 -9.75 -3.88 -2.01
C ARG A 157 -9.71 -3.14 -3.33
N LEU A 158 -8.51 -2.94 -3.87
CA LEU A 158 -8.30 -2.37 -5.20
C LEU A 158 -7.55 -3.40 -6.05
N THR A 159 -8.10 -3.73 -7.21
CA THR A 159 -7.54 -4.76 -8.09
C THR A 159 -7.69 -4.34 -9.54
N THR A 160 -6.57 -4.30 -10.26
CA THR A 160 -6.55 -4.18 -11.72
C THR A 160 -5.70 -5.28 -12.33
N ASN A 161 -6.18 -5.93 -13.40
CA ASN A 161 -5.40 -6.99 -14.05
C ASN A 161 -4.36 -6.41 -15.01
N HIS A 162 -4.64 -5.25 -15.60
CA HIS A 162 -3.78 -4.57 -16.56
C HIS A 162 -3.81 -3.05 -16.36
N GLY A 163 -3.12 -2.60 -15.32
CA GLY A 163 -3.00 -1.18 -15.05
C GLY A 163 -2.25 -0.89 -13.76
N THR A 164 -2.39 0.35 -13.31
CA THR A 164 -1.74 0.88 -12.11
C THR A 164 -2.75 1.23 -11.03
N ILE A 165 -2.30 1.20 -9.78
CA ILE A 165 -3.03 1.78 -8.65
C ILE A 165 -2.22 2.98 -8.14
N THR A 166 -2.85 4.14 -8.06
CA THR A 166 -2.25 5.35 -7.49
C THR A 166 -3.08 5.83 -6.30
N VAL A 167 -2.46 5.88 -5.13
CA VAL A 167 -3.02 6.46 -3.90
C VAL A 167 -2.30 7.79 -3.61
N THR A 168 -2.97 8.91 -3.88
CA THR A 168 -2.33 10.23 -3.79
C THR A 168 -2.20 10.75 -2.36
N SER A 169 -2.98 10.25 -1.40
CA SER A 169 -2.94 10.71 0.00
C SER A 169 -2.87 9.60 1.04
N LEU A 170 -3.90 8.76 1.15
CA LEU A 170 -3.98 7.76 2.23
C LEU A 170 -4.99 6.64 1.94
N VAL A 171 -4.59 5.40 2.19
CA VAL A 171 -5.50 4.27 2.39
C VAL A 171 -5.41 3.84 3.85
N GLU A 172 -6.55 3.82 4.54
CA GLU A 172 -6.64 3.46 5.96
C GLU A 172 -7.72 2.40 6.22
N SER A 173 -7.35 1.25 6.77
CA SER A 173 -8.27 0.13 6.96
C SER A 173 -7.88 -0.83 8.07
N ASP A 174 -8.76 -1.76 8.44
CA ASP A 174 -8.30 -2.95 9.17
C ASP A 174 -7.61 -3.91 8.20
N TYR A 175 -8.16 -4.08 6.99
CA TYR A 175 -7.59 -4.95 5.95
C TYR A 175 -7.55 -4.25 4.59
N VAL A 176 -6.35 -4.15 4.03
CA VAL A 176 -6.12 -3.61 2.68
C VAL A 176 -5.63 -4.71 1.75
N LYS A 177 -6.22 -4.80 0.56
CA LYS A 177 -5.69 -5.61 -0.54
C LYS A 177 -5.47 -4.76 -1.79
N LEU A 178 -4.24 -4.71 -2.28
CA LEU A 178 -3.87 -4.01 -3.52
C LEU A 178 -3.25 -4.98 -4.52
N VAL A 179 -3.78 -5.01 -5.74
CA VAL A 179 -3.27 -5.88 -6.82
C VAL A 179 -3.21 -5.10 -8.13
N ALA A 180 -2.01 -4.93 -8.69
CA ALA A 180 -1.79 -4.23 -9.97
C ALA A 180 -0.43 -4.60 -10.57
N HIS A 181 -0.09 -4.12 -11.76
CA HIS A 181 1.28 -4.22 -12.29
C HIS A 181 2.24 -3.21 -11.64
N GLN A 182 1.72 -2.04 -11.25
CA GLN A 182 2.45 -1.00 -10.56
C GLN A 182 1.55 -0.36 -9.51
N ILE A 183 2.12 -0.06 -8.35
CA ILE A 183 1.43 0.62 -7.27
C ILE A 183 2.28 1.79 -6.79
N ASP A 184 1.67 2.98 -6.76
CA ASP A 184 2.23 4.17 -6.15
C ASP A 184 1.33 4.61 -5.01
N CYS A 185 1.76 4.36 -3.77
CA CYS A 185 0.95 4.61 -2.59
C CYS A 185 1.65 5.56 -1.62
N LYS A 186 1.16 6.80 -1.50
CA LYS A 186 1.80 7.80 -0.64
C LYS A 186 1.80 7.40 0.84
N ARG A 187 0.67 6.89 1.34
CA ARG A 187 0.56 6.40 2.73
C ARG A 187 -0.42 5.24 2.82
N LEU A 188 -0.01 4.21 3.53
CA LEU A 188 -0.80 3.03 3.82
C LEU A 188 -0.86 2.83 5.34
N MET A 189 -2.07 2.74 5.88
CA MET A 189 -2.31 2.49 7.30
C MET A 189 -3.26 1.30 7.41
N ALA A 190 -2.79 0.16 7.90
CA ALA A 190 -3.65 -1.02 8.01
C ALA A 190 -3.23 -1.97 9.11
N LYS A 191 -4.16 -2.64 9.82
CA LYS A 191 -3.73 -3.76 10.68
C LYS A 191 -3.05 -4.84 9.83
N ARG A 192 -3.66 -5.17 8.70
CA ARG A 192 -3.09 -6.09 7.71
C ARG A 192 -3.16 -5.52 6.30
N ALA A 193 -2.06 -5.65 5.56
CA ALA A 193 -2.00 -5.31 4.14
C ALA A 193 -1.47 -6.47 3.30
N ASP A 194 -2.25 -6.91 2.31
CA ASP A 194 -1.82 -7.88 1.30
C ASP A 194 -1.63 -7.16 -0.04
N ILE A 195 -0.39 -7.08 -0.51
CA ILE A 195 0.00 -6.34 -1.70
C ILE A 195 0.55 -7.33 -2.73
N THR A 196 0.08 -7.23 -3.98
CA THR A 196 0.57 -8.06 -5.08
C THR A 196 0.90 -7.21 -6.30
N LEU A 197 2.18 -7.20 -6.67
CA LEU A 197 2.66 -6.63 -7.93
C LEU A 197 2.70 -7.74 -8.98
N SER A 198 1.76 -7.70 -9.92
CA SER A 198 1.59 -8.72 -10.95
C SER A 198 2.65 -8.56 -12.03
N LYS A 199 3.08 -9.70 -12.58
CA LYS A 199 4.07 -9.74 -13.66
C LYS A 199 3.62 -8.91 -14.86
N ASP A 200 4.50 -8.02 -15.30
CA ASP A 200 4.33 -7.24 -16.53
C ASP A 200 5.46 -7.60 -17.52
N THR A 201 5.27 -7.26 -18.79
CA THR A 201 6.29 -7.40 -19.84
C THR A 201 7.43 -6.41 -19.66
N ASP A 202 7.11 -5.22 -19.16
CA ASP A 202 8.07 -4.15 -18.95
C ASP A 202 8.44 -4.03 -17.48
N ALA A 203 9.67 -3.61 -17.22
CA ALA A 203 10.07 -3.24 -15.87
C ALA A 203 9.28 -2.00 -15.41
N ARG A 204 8.66 -2.08 -14.24
CA ARG A 204 7.92 -0.99 -13.62
C ARG A 204 8.36 -0.81 -12.18
N ASP A 205 8.61 0.44 -11.85
CA ASP A 205 8.90 0.82 -10.48
C ASP A 205 7.59 0.91 -9.69
N SER A 206 7.63 0.51 -8.42
CA SER A 206 6.51 0.68 -7.50
C SER A 206 7.00 1.35 -6.22
N SER A 207 6.18 2.24 -5.68
CA SER A 207 6.54 3.05 -4.53
C SER A 207 5.48 3.03 -3.44
N PHE A 208 5.94 2.91 -2.19
CA PHE A 208 5.14 3.03 -0.99
C PHE A 208 5.81 4.07 -0.10
N GLY A 209 5.14 5.18 0.19
CA GLY A 209 5.70 6.26 1.00
C GLY A 209 5.84 5.84 2.46
N ALA A 210 4.85 6.14 3.30
CA ALA A 210 4.85 5.67 4.69
C ALA A 210 3.86 4.51 4.87
N MET A 211 4.33 3.43 5.50
CA MET A 211 3.54 2.25 5.85
C MET A 211 3.42 2.15 7.37
N TYR A 212 2.20 2.17 7.87
CA TYR A 212 1.87 1.95 9.27
C TYR A 212 1.02 0.70 9.35
N THR A 213 1.65 -0.46 9.55
CA THR A 213 0.96 -1.74 9.50
C THR A 213 1.42 -2.70 10.57
N SER A 214 0.50 -3.42 11.23
CA SER A 214 0.94 -4.52 12.10
C SER A 214 1.69 -5.55 11.28
N LEU A 215 1.11 -5.94 10.13
CA LEU A 215 1.73 -6.83 9.17
C LEU A 215 1.37 -6.42 7.75
N ALA A 216 2.37 -6.25 6.90
CA ALA A 216 2.23 -6.12 5.47
C ALA A 216 2.97 -7.26 4.76
N THR A 217 2.32 -7.89 3.79
CA THR A 217 2.95 -8.86 2.88
C THR A 217 2.91 -8.31 1.47
N LEU A 218 4.07 -8.21 0.83
CA LEU A 218 4.25 -7.75 -0.53
C LEU A 218 4.82 -8.87 -1.37
N LEU A 219 4.01 -9.38 -2.30
CA LEU A 219 4.42 -10.37 -3.28
C LEU A 219 4.62 -9.68 -4.63
N SER A 220 5.85 -9.68 -5.16
CA SER A 220 6.16 -9.04 -6.42
C SER A 220 6.66 -10.03 -7.46
N ALA A 221 5.90 -10.16 -8.55
CA ALA A 221 6.34 -10.77 -9.79
C ALA A 221 6.69 -9.71 -10.86
N SER A 222 6.65 -8.42 -10.51
CA SER A 222 7.08 -7.33 -11.37
C SER A 222 8.61 -7.21 -11.36
N THR A 223 9.17 -6.69 -12.44
CA THR A 223 10.60 -6.37 -12.52
C THR A 223 10.76 -4.85 -12.46
N GLY A 224 11.85 -4.32 -11.90
CA GLY A 224 12.02 -2.87 -11.66
C GLY A 224 12.55 -2.57 -10.27
N THR A 225 12.37 -1.34 -9.81
CA THR A 225 12.71 -0.88 -8.46
C THR A 225 11.49 -0.91 -7.55
N LEU A 226 11.61 -1.54 -6.39
CA LEU A 226 10.64 -1.43 -5.32
C LEU A 226 11.16 -0.47 -4.26
N ALA A 227 10.47 0.65 -4.04
CA ALA A 227 10.82 1.63 -3.02
C ALA A 227 9.75 1.67 -1.93
N VAL A 228 10.15 1.44 -0.68
CA VAL A 228 9.35 1.64 0.51
C VAL A 228 10.03 2.72 1.33
N GLY A 229 9.30 3.74 1.76
CA GLY A 229 9.83 4.79 2.63
C GLY A 229 9.95 4.28 4.06
N ASN A 230 9.12 4.83 4.95
CA ASN A 230 9.19 4.47 6.37
C ASN A 230 8.16 3.39 6.69
N VAL A 231 8.60 2.34 7.38
CA VAL A 231 7.79 1.22 7.84
C VAL A 231 7.69 1.29 9.36
N HIS A 232 6.45 1.26 9.86
CA HIS A 232 6.13 1.09 11.26
C HIS A 232 5.34 -0.19 11.43
N GLY A 233 5.96 -1.19 12.07
CA GLY A 233 5.47 -2.56 12.24
C GLY A 233 6.21 -3.58 11.36
N ALA A 234 5.56 -4.67 10.95
CA ALA A 234 6.21 -5.75 10.21
C ALA A 234 5.94 -5.70 8.69
N LEU A 235 6.98 -5.93 7.88
CA LEU A 235 6.90 -6.02 6.43
C LEU A 235 7.62 -7.27 5.91
N ASP A 236 6.91 -8.13 5.17
CA ASP A 236 7.43 -9.30 4.45
C ASP A 236 7.37 -9.03 2.94
N ILE A 237 8.53 -8.86 2.32
CA ILE A 237 8.70 -8.68 0.87
C ILE A 237 9.22 -9.98 0.27
N ARG A 238 8.48 -10.53 -0.69
CA ARG A 238 8.95 -11.65 -1.53
C ARG A 238 8.87 -11.26 -2.98
N SER A 239 9.98 -11.37 -3.68
CA SER A 239 10.06 -10.93 -5.07
C SER A 239 10.86 -11.85 -5.98
N ASP A 240 10.56 -11.76 -7.27
CA ASP A 240 11.28 -12.44 -8.35
C ASP A 240 11.98 -11.40 -9.24
N ARG A 241 13.31 -11.29 -9.10
CA ARG A 241 14.19 -10.53 -10.00
C ARG A 241 13.91 -9.02 -10.04
N HIS A 242 13.74 -8.40 -8.87
CA HIS A 242 13.82 -6.95 -8.81
C HIS A 242 15.23 -6.45 -9.16
N GLY A 243 15.32 -5.28 -9.79
CA GLY A 243 16.59 -4.61 -10.02
C GLY A 243 17.15 -4.00 -8.73
N ALA A 244 16.25 -3.45 -7.90
CA ALA A 244 16.59 -2.97 -6.57
C ALA A 244 15.37 -2.97 -5.63
N ILE A 245 15.63 -3.19 -4.35
CA ILE A 245 14.66 -3.03 -3.26
C ILE A 245 15.25 -2.02 -2.28
N ARG A 246 14.49 -0.95 -1.99
CA ARG A 246 14.91 0.12 -1.08
C ARG A 246 13.90 0.27 0.03
N VAL A 247 14.35 0.25 1.28
CA VAL A 247 13.52 0.50 2.46
C VAL A 247 14.15 1.63 3.28
N GLY A 248 13.53 2.81 3.26
CA GLY A 248 14.10 4.06 3.74
C GLY A 248 14.23 4.18 5.26
N GLY A 249 13.38 3.50 6.03
CA GLY A 249 13.46 3.46 7.48
C GLY A 249 12.53 2.41 8.07
N VAL A 250 13.07 1.50 8.87
CA VAL A 250 12.30 0.43 9.52
C VAL A 250 12.24 0.66 11.03
N ASN A 251 11.03 0.75 11.55
CA ASN A 251 10.72 0.71 12.97
C ASN A 251 9.81 -0.50 13.24
N GLY A 252 10.43 -1.65 13.48
CA GLY A 252 9.76 -2.95 13.54
C GLY A 252 10.63 -4.06 12.94
N ALA A 253 9.99 -4.99 12.23
CA ALA A 253 10.62 -6.14 11.61
C ALA A 253 10.53 -6.08 10.07
N LEU A 254 11.60 -6.51 9.40
CA LEU A 254 11.64 -6.56 7.95
C LEU A 254 12.15 -7.92 7.48
N VAL A 255 11.36 -8.57 6.62
CA VAL A 255 11.76 -9.74 5.85
C VAL A 255 11.82 -9.35 4.37
N VAL A 256 12.94 -9.63 3.73
CA VAL A 256 13.11 -9.48 2.28
C VAL A 256 13.70 -10.76 1.73
N GLU A 257 13.06 -11.32 0.73
CA GLU A 257 13.55 -12.44 -0.06
C GLU A 257 13.35 -12.13 -1.55
N ASP A 258 14.45 -11.85 -2.24
CA ASP A 258 14.46 -11.75 -3.70
C ASP A 258 15.21 -12.94 -4.30
N THR A 259 14.56 -13.66 -5.22
CA THR A 259 15.14 -14.83 -5.89
C THR A 259 15.99 -14.49 -7.12
N GLY A 260 16.23 -13.21 -7.40
CA GLY A 260 17.02 -12.75 -8.53
C GLY A 260 18.49 -12.57 -8.22
N ASP A 261 19.33 -12.89 -9.19
CA ASP A 261 20.81 -12.94 -9.02
C ASP A 261 21.47 -11.58 -8.80
N ALA A 262 20.81 -10.47 -9.15
CA ALA A 262 21.42 -9.14 -9.20
C ALA A 262 20.65 -8.06 -8.42
N CYS A 263 19.66 -8.44 -7.60
CA CYS A 263 18.88 -7.48 -6.84
C CYS A 263 19.76 -6.71 -5.86
N LYS A 264 19.78 -5.38 -5.99
CA LYS A 264 20.45 -4.47 -5.05
C LYS A 264 19.53 -4.13 -3.89
N LEU A 265 19.95 -4.44 -2.68
CA LEU A 265 19.18 -4.15 -1.47
C LEU A 265 19.75 -2.92 -0.75
N ASP A 266 18.90 -1.96 -0.39
CA ASP A 266 19.27 -0.79 0.43
C ASP A 266 18.26 -0.63 1.56
N VAL A 267 18.68 -0.86 2.80
CA VAL A 267 17.78 -0.88 3.97
C VAL A 267 18.36 -0.06 5.10
N HIS A 268 17.52 0.77 5.71
CA HIS A 268 17.83 1.45 6.97
C HIS A 268 16.90 1.01 8.10
N PHE A 269 17.47 0.63 9.24
CA PHE A 269 16.74 0.39 10.47
C PHE A 269 16.85 1.58 11.43
N ASP A 270 15.70 2.18 11.72
CA ASP A 270 15.53 3.24 12.71
C ASP A 270 15.46 2.71 14.13
N ALA A 271 14.73 1.60 14.31
CA ALA A 271 14.57 0.88 15.55
C ALA A 271 14.19 -0.57 15.22
N ILE A 272 14.91 -1.52 15.79
CA ILE A 272 14.70 -2.94 15.48
C ILE A 272 13.88 -3.54 16.62
N GLN A 273 12.77 -4.15 16.25
CA GLN A 273 11.89 -4.85 17.18
C GLN A 273 11.51 -6.17 16.55
N GLU A 274 11.58 -7.25 17.32
CA GLU A 274 10.95 -8.50 16.92
C GLU A 274 9.44 -8.33 17.11
N MET A 275 8.67 -8.65 16.07
CA MET A 275 7.21 -8.63 16.13
C MET A 275 6.70 -10.02 15.80
N ASP A 276 5.87 -10.58 16.69
CA ASP A 276 5.27 -11.92 16.54
C ASP A 276 6.30 -13.03 16.23
N GLY A 277 7.50 -12.97 16.84
CA GLY A 277 8.59 -13.92 16.60
C GLY A 277 9.26 -13.80 15.23
N THR A 278 8.97 -12.74 14.47
CA THR A 278 9.61 -12.46 13.18
C THR A 278 10.89 -11.67 13.38
N ALA A 279 12.03 -12.33 13.26
CA ALA A 279 13.34 -11.69 13.19
C ALA A 279 13.55 -11.00 11.84
N SER A 280 14.37 -9.95 11.81
CA SER A 280 14.68 -9.27 10.55
C SER A 280 15.62 -10.10 9.70
N ARG A 281 15.19 -10.44 8.48
CA ARG A 281 15.90 -11.34 7.57
C ARG A 281 15.94 -10.78 6.17
N LEU A 282 17.13 -10.54 5.64
CA LEU A 282 17.36 -9.93 4.34
C LEU A 282 18.13 -10.89 3.45
N VAL A 283 17.55 -11.28 2.31
CA VAL A 283 18.16 -12.18 1.33
C VAL A 283 18.02 -11.58 -0.07
N CYS A 284 19.14 -11.41 -0.76
CA CYS A 284 19.18 -10.93 -2.15
C CYS A 284 20.33 -11.57 -2.93
N GLY A 285 20.21 -11.65 -4.26
CA GLY A 285 21.30 -12.17 -5.09
C GLY A 285 22.49 -11.19 -5.25
N GLY A 286 22.21 -9.88 -5.29
CA GLY A 286 23.20 -8.83 -5.51
C GLY A 286 23.72 -8.18 -4.24
N ASP A 287 24.23 -6.95 -4.36
CA ASP A 287 24.80 -6.19 -3.24
C ASP A 287 23.74 -5.77 -2.22
N ALA A 288 24.11 -5.80 -0.93
CA ALA A 288 23.27 -5.33 0.17
C ALA A 288 23.95 -4.19 0.93
N HIS A 289 23.27 -3.05 1.00
CA HIS A 289 23.61 -1.92 1.84
C HIS A 289 22.63 -1.87 3.01
N VAL A 290 23.14 -2.17 4.20
CA VAL A 290 22.31 -2.19 5.42
C VAL A 290 22.87 -1.17 6.39
N SER A 291 21.99 -0.36 6.95
CA SER A 291 22.36 0.67 7.90
C SER A 291 21.48 0.63 9.14
N VAL A 292 22.08 0.92 10.28
CA VAL A 292 21.40 0.87 11.59
C VAL A 292 21.67 2.11 12.42
N ALA A 293 20.71 2.50 13.25
CA ALA A 293 20.86 3.49 14.31
C ALA A 293 20.45 2.87 15.66
N PRO A 294 21.23 1.92 16.19
CA PRO A 294 20.81 1.10 17.33
C PRO A 294 20.73 1.94 18.61
N SER A 295 19.54 1.98 19.22
CA SER A 295 19.34 2.50 20.58
C SER A 295 19.59 1.44 21.67
N ILE A 296 19.56 0.17 21.28
CA ILE A 296 19.85 -1.01 22.11
C ILE A 296 20.82 -1.93 21.35
N PRO A 297 21.54 -2.85 22.04
CA PRO A 297 22.38 -3.84 21.37
C PRO A 297 21.58 -4.69 20.36
N VAL A 298 22.18 -4.98 19.21
CA VAL A 298 21.57 -5.75 18.11
C VAL A 298 22.53 -6.84 17.68
N HIS A 299 22.07 -8.09 17.63
CA HIS A 299 22.86 -9.18 17.08
C HIS A 299 22.79 -9.14 15.55
N VAL A 300 23.94 -9.24 14.87
CA VAL A 300 23.99 -9.27 13.41
C VAL A 300 24.72 -10.51 12.92
N ASP A 301 24.21 -11.08 11.83
CA ASP A 301 24.81 -12.20 11.12
C ASP A 301 24.84 -11.86 9.62
N LEU A 302 26.04 -11.71 9.06
CA LEU A 302 26.27 -11.15 7.73
C LEU A 302 27.01 -12.16 6.84
N HIS A 303 26.38 -12.52 5.73
CA HIS A 303 26.80 -13.61 4.84
C HIS A 303 26.96 -13.08 3.41
N ALA A 304 28.18 -13.02 2.88
CA ALA A 304 28.42 -12.46 1.55
C ALA A 304 29.80 -12.83 0.98
N THR A 305 30.03 -12.48 -0.29
CA THR A 305 31.37 -12.60 -0.91
C THR A 305 32.41 -11.65 -0.29
N ALA A 306 31.95 -10.51 0.21
CA ALA A 306 32.74 -9.60 1.02
C ALA A 306 31.84 -8.82 1.96
N VAL A 307 32.34 -8.56 3.18
CA VAL A 307 31.65 -7.78 4.21
C VAL A 307 32.50 -6.57 4.60
N ASP A 308 31.93 -5.37 4.49
CA ASP A 308 32.50 -4.11 4.98
C ASP A 308 31.72 -3.61 6.21
N THR A 309 32.42 -3.50 7.33
CA THR A 309 31.92 -3.03 8.63
C THR A 309 32.78 -1.91 9.23
N THR A 310 33.57 -1.20 8.40
CA THR A 310 34.62 -0.26 8.83
C THR A 310 34.15 0.81 9.83
N ASP A 311 32.87 1.21 9.76
CA ASP A 311 32.26 2.25 10.61
C ASP A 311 31.21 1.72 11.60
N VAL A 312 31.41 0.53 12.18
CA VAL A 312 30.44 -0.09 13.08
C VAL A 312 31.05 -0.34 14.46
N GLY A 313 30.34 0.05 15.53
CA GLY A 313 30.73 -0.25 16.90
C GLY A 313 30.21 -1.61 17.34
N PHE A 314 31.10 -2.57 17.57
CA PHE A 314 30.76 -3.88 18.11
C PHE A 314 31.15 -3.99 19.59
N GLU A 315 30.38 -4.79 20.34
CA GLU A 315 30.84 -5.33 21.62
C GLU A 315 32.01 -6.31 21.39
N SER A 316 32.71 -6.71 22.46
CA SER A 316 33.68 -7.81 22.37
C SER A 316 33.01 -9.08 21.80
N GLY A 317 33.68 -9.76 20.87
CA GLY A 317 33.13 -10.97 20.23
C GLY A 317 32.61 -10.76 18.80
N PHE A 318 33.05 -9.70 18.10
CA PHE A 318 32.93 -9.66 16.65
C PHE A 318 33.85 -10.71 16.03
N GLU A 319 33.26 -11.67 15.32
CA GLU A 319 33.94 -12.77 14.66
C GLU A 319 33.77 -12.62 13.15
N ARG A 320 34.84 -12.88 12.40
CA ARG A 320 34.85 -12.85 10.94
C ARG A 320 35.57 -14.08 10.44
N ASP A 321 34.80 -14.98 9.87
CA ASP A 321 35.27 -16.25 9.34
C ASP A 321 35.22 -16.24 7.82
N GLN A 322 36.34 -16.63 7.21
CA GLN A 322 36.43 -16.91 5.78
C GLN A 322 36.22 -18.41 5.61
N LEU A 323 35.06 -18.82 5.05
CA LEU A 323 34.73 -20.24 4.89
C LEU A 323 35.37 -20.85 3.64
N GLU A 324 35.26 -20.16 2.51
CA GLU A 324 35.83 -20.54 1.19
C GLU A 324 36.60 -19.35 0.60
N GLU A 325 37.30 -19.52 -0.54
CA GLU A 325 38.09 -18.43 -1.16
C GLU A 325 37.26 -17.15 -1.39
N ASP A 326 35.95 -17.29 -1.61
CA ASP A 326 35.06 -16.18 -1.99
C ASP A 326 33.85 -15.99 -1.05
N TYR A 327 33.85 -16.51 0.18
CA TYR A 327 32.70 -16.38 1.09
C TYR A 327 33.07 -16.05 2.54
N VAL A 328 32.42 -15.01 3.07
CA VAL A 328 32.64 -14.43 4.39
C VAL A 328 31.37 -14.55 5.24
N VAL A 329 31.55 -15.00 6.47
CA VAL A 329 30.56 -14.89 7.54
C VAL A 329 31.10 -13.94 8.60
N ALA A 330 30.32 -12.93 8.96
CA ALA A 330 30.67 -11.98 10.01
C ALA A 330 29.53 -11.83 11.01
N THR A 331 29.82 -12.10 12.27
CA THR A 331 28.83 -12.18 13.35
C THR A 331 29.26 -11.30 14.51
N GLY A 332 28.31 -10.62 15.15
CA GLY A 332 28.61 -9.88 16.37
C GLY A 332 27.44 -9.07 16.90
N THR A 333 27.65 -8.45 18.05
CA THR A 333 26.65 -7.56 18.67
C THR A 333 27.02 -6.11 18.41
N VAL A 334 26.18 -5.41 17.65
CA VAL A 334 26.33 -3.98 17.39
C VAL A 334 25.78 -3.21 18.57
N VAL A 335 26.56 -2.25 19.09
CA VAL A 335 26.18 -1.37 20.18
C VAL A 335 26.15 0.08 19.71
N SER A 336 25.44 0.94 20.43
CA SER A 336 25.45 2.37 20.14
C SER A 336 26.89 2.88 20.21
N LYS A 337 27.38 3.49 19.12
CA LYS A 337 28.61 4.29 19.15
C LYS A 337 28.37 5.39 20.15
N ALA A 338 29.12 5.39 21.26
CA ALA A 338 29.13 6.51 22.19
C ALA A 338 29.47 7.77 21.37
N THR A 339 28.46 8.54 21.01
CA THR A 339 28.65 9.86 20.41
C THR A 339 29.54 10.63 21.36
N GLU A 340 30.60 11.22 20.81
CA GLU A 340 31.45 12.19 21.48
C GLU A 340 30.62 13.01 22.46
N THR A 341 31.00 12.92 23.72
CA THR A 341 30.37 13.59 24.85
C THR A 341 30.02 15.02 24.45
N PRO A 342 28.74 15.42 24.37
CA PRO A 342 28.45 16.83 24.43
C PRO A 342 28.87 17.25 25.84
N VAL A 343 29.97 18.01 25.91
CA VAL A 343 30.40 18.66 27.14
C VAL A 343 29.26 19.58 27.57
N SER A 344 28.39 19.07 28.43
CA SER A 344 27.38 19.86 29.12
C SER A 344 27.74 19.86 30.59
N LEU A 345 28.36 20.96 30.99
CA LEU A 345 28.24 21.48 32.35
C LEU A 345 26.77 21.42 32.82
N GLY A 346 26.63 21.28 34.14
CA GLY A 346 25.40 20.91 34.81
C GLY A 346 24.14 21.66 34.38
N GLY A 347 23.06 20.90 34.26
CA GLY A 347 21.73 21.41 33.96
C GLY A 347 20.72 20.27 34.03
N ALA A 348 20.18 20.02 35.22
CA ALA A 348 19.05 19.13 35.42
C ALA A 348 17.86 19.58 34.54
N GLY A 349 17.27 18.67 33.78
CA GLY A 349 16.01 18.90 33.07
C GLY A 349 16.00 18.74 31.55
N LYS A 350 16.96 18.03 30.93
CA LYS A 350 16.80 17.64 29.52
C LYS A 350 16.13 16.27 29.41
N ILE A 351 14.89 16.29 28.91
CA ILE A 351 14.12 15.11 28.51
C ILE A 351 15.01 14.28 27.59
N ASN A 352 15.28 13.03 27.96
CA ASN A 352 15.93 12.07 27.07
C ASN A 352 14.97 11.82 25.91
N LEU A 353 15.11 12.58 24.82
CA LEU A 353 14.17 12.57 23.70
C LEU A 353 14.14 11.21 23.00
N GLU A 354 15.25 10.46 23.04
CA GLU A 354 15.34 9.11 22.46
C GLU A 354 14.65 8.07 23.34
N GLY A 355 14.88 8.10 24.65
CA GLY A 355 14.15 7.28 25.62
C GLY A 355 12.65 7.62 25.65
N ALA A 356 12.31 8.91 25.61
CA ALA A 356 10.92 9.37 25.54
C ALA A 356 10.27 9.04 24.19
N LYS A 357 11.00 9.01 23.07
CA LYS A 357 10.48 8.58 21.77
C LYS A 357 10.27 7.07 21.73
N ALA A 358 11.22 6.27 22.23
CA ALA A 358 11.06 4.82 22.35
C ALA A 358 9.88 4.47 23.29
N SER A 359 9.78 5.12 24.45
CA SER A 359 8.69 4.90 25.43
C SER A 359 7.35 5.55 25.08
N ALA A 360 7.31 6.59 24.24
CA ALA A 360 6.06 7.14 23.73
C ALA A 360 5.54 6.36 22.51
N MET A 361 6.41 5.65 21.78
CA MET A 361 6.02 4.85 20.61
C MET A 361 5.63 3.40 20.93
N THR A 362 5.75 2.98 22.19
CA THR A 362 5.06 1.81 22.75
C THR A 362 3.61 2.11 23.17
N THR A 363 3.07 3.31 22.90
CA THR A 363 1.69 3.66 23.29
C THR A 363 0.65 2.95 22.42
N SER A 364 0.09 1.88 23.01
CA SER A 364 -1.33 1.48 23.04
C SER A 364 -2.09 1.11 21.76
N PHE A 365 -1.53 1.25 20.55
CA PHE A 365 -2.19 0.69 19.34
C PHE A 365 -1.78 -0.75 19.03
N PHE A 366 -0.60 -1.20 19.50
CA PHE A 366 0.00 -2.50 19.20
C PHE A 366 0.43 -3.30 20.44
N SER A 367 0.14 -2.80 21.65
CA SER A 367 0.40 -3.55 22.88
C SER A 367 -0.66 -4.64 23.03
N GLN A 368 -0.37 -5.83 22.50
CA GLN A 368 -1.05 -7.04 22.90
C GLN A 368 -0.34 -7.52 24.17
N ASP A 369 -1.11 -7.77 25.23
CA ASP A 369 -0.63 -8.29 26.52
C ASP A 369 0.04 -9.66 26.29
N ASP A 370 1.36 -9.69 26.14
CA ASP A 370 2.16 -10.90 26.26
C ASP A 370 2.93 -10.83 27.59
N ASP A 371 2.30 -11.37 28.63
CA ASP A 371 2.93 -11.74 29.90
C ASP A 371 3.90 -12.92 29.66
N SER A 372 5.03 -12.66 28.99
CA SER A 372 6.13 -13.62 28.89
C SER A 372 7.36 -13.13 29.67
N ASP A 373 7.52 -13.73 30.84
CA ASP A 373 8.59 -13.51 31.84
C ASP A 373 9.94 -14.12 31.41
N GLY A 374 10.29 -14.00 30.13
CA GLY A 374 11.57 -14.43 29.56
C GLY A 374 12.51 -13.23 29.38
N ALA A 375 13.77 -13.35 29.78
CA ALA A 375 14.78 -12.36 29.42
C ALA A 375 14.82 -12.24 27.88
N ALA A 376 14.27 -11.15 27.34
CA ALA A 376 14.15 -10.95 25.90
C ALA A 376 15.53 -11.04 25.26
N SER A 377 15.71 -11.97 24.32
CA SER A 377 16.92 -12.03 23.50
C SER A 377 17.10 -10.70 22.77
N PRO A 378 18.35 -10.23 22.60
CA PRO A 378 18.58 -9.02 21.82
C PRO A 378 18.03 -9.20 20.41
N PRO A 379 17.41 -8.17 19.81
CA PRO A 379 16.89 -8.27 18.46
C PRO A 379 18.00 -8.62 17.48
N SER A 380 17.65 -9.40 16.45
CA SER A 380 18.61 -9.89 15.47
C SER A 380 18.32 -9.40 14.05
N ILE A 381 19.41 -9.18 13.29
CA ILE A 381 19.37 -8.95 11.84
C ILE A 381 20.24 -10.00 11.16
N PHE A 382 19.63 -10.77 10.27
CA PHE A 382 20.33 -11.66 9.35
C PHE A 382 20.36 -11.05 7.95
N VAL A 383 21.53 -11.02 7.32
CA VAL A 383 21.71 -10.51 5.95
C VAL A 383 22.51 -11.53 5.13
N HIS A 384 21.98 -11.93 3.98
CA HIS A 384 22.62 -12.83 3.05
C HIS A 384 22.59 -12.24 1.63
N ALA A 385 23.76 -11.91 1.10
CA ALA A 385 23.98 -11.50 -0.28
C ALA A 385 24.63 -12.65 -1.05
N VAL A 386 23.86 -13.39 -1.85
CA VAL A 386 24.26 -14.70 -2.41
C VAL A 386 25.52 -14.59 -3.28
N SER A 387 25.56 -13.59 -4.16
CA SER A 387 26.71 -13.34 -5.06
C SER A 387 27.28 -11.93 -4.93
N GLY A 388 26.70 -11.12 -4.06
CA GLY A 388 27.06 -9.73 -3.85
C GLY A 388 27.91 -9.48 -2.62
N LYS A 389 28.13 -8.20 -2.34
CA LYS A 389 28.85 -7.70 -1.16
C LYS A 389 27.88 -7.09 -0.17
N ILE A 390 28.21 -7.20 1.12
CA ILE A 390 27.50 -6.49 2.19
C ILE A 390 28.31 -5.27 2.62
N THR A 391 27.65 -4.11 2.63
CA THR A 391 28.12 -2.93 3.36
C THR A 391 27.19 -2.71 4.55
N PHE A 392 27.70 -2.89 5.76
CA PHE A 392 26.95 -2.67 6.99
C PHE A 392 27.46 -1.43 7.69
N LYS A 393 26.59 -0.45 7.93
CA LYS A 393 26.96 0.86 8.51
C LYS A 393 26.14 1.21 9.72
N GLN A 394 26.80 1.84 10.69
CA GLN A 394 26.11 2.51 11.79
C GLN A 394 26.06 4.00 11.49
N LEU A 395 24.85 4.56 11.36
CA LEU A 395 24.69 5.97 10.99
C LEU A 395 24.68 6.87 12.21
N SER A 396 25.35 8.02 12.08
CA SER A 396 25.18 9.12 13.02
C SER A 396 23.82 9.79 12.81
N TRP A 397 23.36 10.54 13.83
CA TRP A 397 22.14 11.34 13.72
C TRP A 397 22.15 12.32 12.52
N MET A 398 23.31 12.89 12.18
CA MET A 398 23.44 13.79 11.03
C MET A 398 23.36 13.05 9.68
N ASP A 399 23.94 11.85 9.59
CA ASP A 399 23.88 11.05 8.37
C ASP A 399 22.47 10.51 8.11
N LYS A 400 21.76 10.18 9.18
CA LYS A 400 20.33 9.85 9.17
C LYS A 400 19.48 10.98 8.56
N ILE A 401 19.69 12.23 8.98
CA ILE A 401 18.95 13.37 8.41
C ILE A 401 19.25 13.52 6.90
N LYS A 402 20.52 13.42 6.50
CA LYS A 402 20.92 13.51 5.08
C LYS A 402 20.28 12.40 4.24
N GLN A 403 20.14 11.19 4.77
CA GLN A 403 19.51 10.06 4.09
C GLN A 403 18.00 10.26 3.92
N THR A 404 17.28 10.74 4.94
CA THR A 404 15.84 11.06 4.86
C THR A 404 15.54 12.09 3.77
N HIS A 405 16.47 12.99 3.47
CA HIS A 405 16.36 13.96 2.38
C HIS A 405 16.78 13.42 1.00
N ARG A 406 17.57 12.33 0.93
CA ARG A 406 17.91 11.64 -0.33
C ARG A 406 16.72 10.88 -0.93
N VAL A 407 15.88 10.26 -0.09
CA VAL A 407 14.69 9.50 -0.53
C VAL A 407 13.59 10.42 -1.11
N LYS A 408 13.68 11.74 -0.91
CA LYS A 408 12.72 12.74 -1.43
C LYS A 408 13.21 13.49 -2.69
N GLY A 409 14.38 13.16 -3.22
CA GLY A 409 14.84 13.67 -4.51
C GLY A 409 14.23 12.88 -5.68
N PRO A 410 14.06 13.51 -6.86
CA PRO A 410 13.51 12.85 -8.04
C PRO A 410 14.29 11.61 -8.46
#